data_AF-A0A2V7XUD0-F1
#
_entry.id   AF-A0A2V7XUD0-F1
#
_cell.length_a   1.000
_cell.length_b   1.000
_cell.length_c   1.000
_cell.angle_alpha   90.00
_cell.angle_beta   90.00
_cell.angle_gamma   90.00
#
_symmetry.space_group_name_H-M   'P 1'
#
loop_
_entity.id
_entity.type
_entity.pdbx_description
1 polymer ?
#
loop_
_entity_poly.entity_id
_entity_poly.type
_entity_poly.pdbx_seq_one_letter_code
_entity_poly.pdbx_strand_id
1 'polypeptide(L)'
;MKRKQTGFTLIELLIVVAIIGILAAIAIPNLLTAMQRSKQKRTMADMRTMATAWEARATDVNRYNAAGMTLPAGTVTVDNLISFLSPTYCKTFPRWDGWSNNWSLT
;
A
#
# COMPACT_ATOMS: atom_id res chain seq x y z
N MET A 1 28.20 -7.84 -54.04
CA MET A 1 27.00 -6.98 -53.88
C MET A 1 27.16 -6.16 -52.59
N LYS A 2 27.39 -4.85 -52.67
CA LYS A 2 27.52 -3.99 -51.47
C LYS A 2 26.13 -3.69 -50.93
N ARG A 3 25.80 -4.21 -49.74
CA ARG A 3 24.60 -3.81 -48.99
C ARG A 3 24.72 -2.31 -48.66
N LYS A 4 23.78 -1.49 -49.13
CA LYS A 4 23.63 -0.11 -48.66
C LYS A 4 23.22 -0.17 -47.19
N GLN A 5 24.09 0.28 -46.28
CA GLN A 5 23.70 0.55 -44.91
C GLN A 5 22.90 1.86 -44.91
N THR A 6 21.60 1.76 -44.69
CA THR A 6 20.74 2.91 -44.42
C THR A 6 20.97 3.32 -42.96
N GLY A 7 21.64 4.45 -42.75
CA GLY A 7 21.82 5.03 -41.41
C GLY A 7 20.51 5.66 -40.92
N PHE A 8 20.26 5.56 -39.61
CA PHE A 8 19.13 6.21 -38.95
C PHE A 8 19.31 7.74 -38.99
N THR A 9 18.28 8.49 -39.35
CA THR A 9 18.40 9.94 -39.39
C THR A 9 18.23 10.54 -37.99
N LEU A 10 18.98 11.60 -37.68
CA LEU A 10 18.82 12.32 -36.40
C LEU A 10 17.42 12.93 -36.25
N ILE A 11 16.80 13.32 -37.38
CA ILE A 11 15.45 13.89 -37.39
C ILE A 11 14.38 12.85 -37.06
N GLU A 12 14.54 11.59 -37.52
CA GLU A 12 13.66 10.50 -37.10
C GLU A 12 13.75 10.31 -35.59
N LEU A 13 14.96 10.28 -35.03
CA LEU A 13 15.13 10.13 -33.59
C LEU A 13 14.48 11.27 -32.82
N LEU A 14 14.68 12.51 -33.28
CA LEU A 14 14.19 13.72 -32.63
C LEU A 14 12.66 13.76 -32.54
N ILE A 15 11.96 13.40 -33.63
CA ILE A 15 10.49 13.35 -33.63
C ILE A 15 9.98 12.25 -32.69
N VAL A 16 10.65 11.10 -32.62
CA VAL A 16 10.25 10.01 -31.71
C VAL A 16 10.34 10.45 -30.25
N VAL A 17 11.46 11.04 -29.81
CA VAL A 17 11.57 11.50 -28.41
C VAL A 17 10.62 12.65 -28.11
N ALA A 18 10.32 13.52 -29.09
CA ALA A 18 9.31 14.57 -28.92
C ALA A 18 7.91 14.00 -28.66
N ILE A 19 7.48 12.99 -29.44
CA ILE A 19 6.19 12.33 -29.22
C ILE A 19 6.16 11.58 -27.89
N ILE A 20 7.21 10.82 -27.55
CA ILE A 20 7.31 10.13 -26.25
C ILE A 20 7.26 11.13 -25.10
N GLY A 21 7.92 12.29 -25.25
CA GLY A 21 7.90 13.37 -24.26
C GLY A 21 6.49 13.92 -23.98
N ILE A 22 5.70 14.15 -25.03
CA ILE A 22 4.30 14.61 -24.91
C ILE A 22 3.44 13.54 -24.21
N LEU A 23 3.57 12.27 -24.63
CA LEU A 23 2.83 11.17 -24.01
C LEU A 23 3.20 10.99 -22.54
N ALA A 24 4.49 11.06 -22.20
CA ALA A 24 4.98 10.94 -20.83
C ALA A 24 4.48 12.09 -19.95
N ALA A 25 4.45 13.33 -20.46
CA ALA A 25 3.98 14.50 -19.72
C ALA A 25 2.52 14.35 -19.26
N ILE A 26 1.66 13.71 -20.07
CA ILE A 26 0.25 13.46 -19.72
C ILE A 26 0.11 12.18 -18.86
N ALA A 27 0.86 11.13 -19.19
CA ALA A 27 0.71 9.81 -18.56
C ALA A 27 1.26 9.76 -17.13
N ILE A 28 2.41 10.39 -16.86
CA ILE A 28 3.07 10.35 -15.55
C ILE A 28 2.19 10.89 -14.40
N PRO A 29 1.59 12.09 -14.47
CA PRO A 29 0.77 12.59 -13.36
C PRO A 29 -0.47 11.72 -13.11
N ASN A 30 -1.08 11.18 -14.16
CA ASN A 30 -2.21 10.25 -14.03
C ASN A 30 -1.77 8.94 -13.36
N LEU A 31 -0.62 8.38 -13.76
CA LEU A 31 -0.06 7.18 -13.15
C LEU A 31 0.24 7.39 -11.66
N LEU A 32 0.86 8.51 -11.29
CA LEU A 32 1.15 8.85 -9.90
C LEU A 32 -0.14 8.93 -9.05
N THR A 33 -1.17 9.57 -9.59
CA THR A 33 -2.49 9.65 -8.93
C THR A 33 -3.14 8.27 -8.78
N ALA A 34 -3.07 7.43 -9.82
CA ALA A 34 -3.57 6.07 -9.80
C ALA A 34 -2.85 5.20 -8.75
N MET A 35 -1.52 5.33 -8.66
CA MET A 35 -0.72 4.65 -7.63
C MET A 35 -1.12 5.09 -6.22
N GLN A 36 -1.30 6.39 -5.99
CA GLN A 36 -1.77 6.91 -4.68
C GLN A 36 -3.16 6.37 -4.32
N ARG A 37 -4.11 6.36 -5.26
CA ARG A 37 -5.44 5.78 -5.05
C ARG A 37 -5.37 4.28 -4.77
N SER A 38 -4.47 3.55 -5.44
CA SER A 38 -4.24 2.13 -5.18
C SER A 38 -3.72 1.89 -3.76
N LYS A 39 -2.76 2.70 -3.30
CA LYS A 39 -2.24 2.66 -1.93
C LYS A 39 -3.35 2.94 -0.90
N GLN A 40 -4.15 3.99 -1.12
CA GLN A 40 -5.31 4.30 -0.28
C GLN A 40 -6.30 3.14 -0.18
N LYS A 41 -6.67 2.54 -1.32
CA LYS A 41 -7.60 1.40 -1.36
C LYS A 41 -7.06 0.19 -0.62
N ARG A 42 -5.76 -0.10 -0.76
CA ARG A 42 -5.10 -1.19 -0.04
C ARG A 42 -5.17 -0.96 1.47
N THR A 43 -4.73 0.21 1.94
CA THR A 43 -4.79 0.59 3.36
C THR A 43 -6.23 0.50 3.89
N MET A 44 -7.23 0.95 3.12
CA MET A 44 -8.63 0.86 3.53
C MET A 44 -9.13 -0.59 3.65
N ALA A 45 -8.70 -1.48 2.75
CA ALA A 45 -9.03 -2.91 2.83
C ALA A 45 -8.36 -3.58 4.04
N ASP A 46 -7.11 -3.21 4.33
CA ASP A 46 -6.36 -3.67 5.51
C ASP A 46 -7.07 -3.21 6.80
N MET A 47 -7.47 -1.94 6.89
CA MET A 47 -8.23 -1.40 8.03
C MET A 47 -9.57 -2.11 8.24
N ARG A 48 -10.32 -2.42 7.16
CA ARG A 48 -11.58 -3.18 7.27
C ARG A 48 -11.34 -4.58 7.80
N THR A 49 -10.30 -5.25 7.33
CA THR A 49 -9.92 -6.59 7.81
C THR A 49 -9.59 -6.54 9.30
N MET A 50 -8.85 -5.52 9.75
CA MET A 50 -8.56 -5.31 11.17
C MET A 50 -9.82 -5.01 11.99
N ALA A 51 -10.75 -4.19 11.48
CA ALA A 51 -12.00 -3.88 12.16
C ALA A 51 -12.86 -5.12 12.37
N THR A 52 -13.05 -5.95 11.33
CA THR A 52 -13.79 -7.20 11.44
C THR A 52 -13.12 -8.18 12.41
N ALA A 53 -11.79 -8.26 12.42
CA ALA A 53 -11.06 -9.08 13.38
C ALA A 53 -11.27 -8.59 14.83
N TRP A 54 -11.33 -7.27 15.03
CA TRP A 54 -11.62 -6.66 16.32
C TRP A 54 -13.04 -6.93 16.79
N GLU A 55 -14.03 -6.80 15.90
CA GLU A 55 -15.43 -7.09 16.20
C GLU A 55 -15.61 -8.56 16.59
N ALA A 56 -15.04 -9.48 15.81
CA ALA A 56 -15.10 -10.92 16.12
C ALA A 56 -14.49 -11.24 17.49
N ARG A 57 -13.32 -10.68 17.80
CA ARG A 57 -12.70 -10.86 19.13
C ARG A 57 -13.52 -10.21 20.24
N ALA A 58 -14.13 -9.06 19.98
CA ALA A 58 -14.96 -8.38 20.96
C ALA A 58 -16.21 -9.18 21.31
N THR A 59 -16.79 -9.91 20.35
CA THR A 59 -17.88 -10.86 20.61
C THR A 59 -17.43 -12.00 21.54
N ASP A 60 -16.25 -12.58 21.31
CA ASP A 60 -15.76 -13.71 22.11
C ASP A 60 -15.33 -13.32 23.53
N VAL A 61 -14.69 -12.15 23.67
CA VAL A 61 -14.13 -11.68 24.95
C VAL A 61 -15.08 -10.71 25.65
N ASN A 62 -16.23 -10.38 25.04
CA ASN A 62 -17.20 -9.39 25.49
C ASN A 62 -16.58 -8.02 25.83
N ARG A 63 -15.49 -7.65 25.13
CA ARG A 63 -14.73 -6.42 25.34
C ARG A 63 -14.06 -5.98 24.05
N TYR A 64 -14.27 -4.74 23.65
CA TYR A 64 -13.38 -4.06 22.71
C TYR A 64 -12.10 -3.66 23.43
N ASN A 65 -10.94 -3.73 22.76
CA ASN A 65 -9.65 -3.36 23.35
C ASN A 65 -9.43 -1.84 23.41
N ALA A 66 -10.51 -1.09 23.56
CA ALA A 66 -10.51 0.35 23.66
C ALA A 66 -11.29 0.74 24.91
N ALA A 67 -10.63 1.55 25.75
CA ALA A 67 -11.01 1.99 27.10
C ALA A 67 -10.81 0.96 28.22
N GLY A 68 -9.62 0.95 28.83
CA GLY A 68 -9.40 0.40 30.16
C GLY A 68 -8.57 -0.88 30.27
N MET A 69 -7.89 -1.33 29.20
CA MET A 69 -6.79 -2.28 29.35
C MET A 69 -5.51 -1.52 29.72
N THR A 70 -5.13 -1.54 30.99
CA THR A 70 -3.75 -1.32 31.43
C THR A 70 -2.93 -2.56 31.07
N LEU A 71 -2.62 -2.72 29.78
CA LEU A 71 -1.57 -3.62 29.31
C LEU A 71 -0.24 -3.02 29.76
N PRO A 72 0.73 -3.86 30.18
CA PRO A 72 1.74 -3.52 31.18
C PRO A 72 2.43 -2.21 30.82
N ALA A 73 2.10 -1.14 31.55
CA ALA A 73 2.65 0.23 31.51
C ALA A 73 3.70 0.51 30.40
N GLY A 74 3.30 0.36 29.13
CA GLY A 74 4.25 0.18 28.05
C GLY A 74 3.61 0.41 26.69
N THR A 75 4.44 0.82 25.74
CA THR A 75 4.03 1.16 24.37
C THR A 75 3.29 0.00 23.73
N VAL A 76 2.05 0.23 23.32
CA VAL A 76 1.28 -0.75 22.52
C VAL A 76 1.94 -0.86 21.15
N THR A 77 2.61 -1.98 20.92
CA THR A 77 3.26 -2.26 19.63
C THR A 77 2.35 -3.12 18.76
N VAL A 78 2.59 -3.08 17.44
CA VAL A 78 1.88 -3.93 16.48
C VAL A 78 2.09 -5.42 16.78
N ASP A 79 3.21 -5.81 17.38
CA ASP A 79 3.47 -7.20 17.79
C ASP A 79 2.50 -7.70 18.88
N ASN A 80 2.06 -6.81 19.78
CA ASN A 80 1.03 -7.15 20.74
C ASN A 80 -0.32 -7.39 20.03
N LEU A 81 -0.66 -6.58 19.03
CA LEU A 81 -1.91 -6.73 18.28
C LEU A 81 -1.96 -8.04 17.48
N ILE A 82 -0.83 -8.42 16.87
CA ILE A 82 -0.69 -9.67 16.13
C ILE A 82 -1.01 -10.86 17.04
N SER A 83 -0.49 -10.85 18.27
CA SER A 83 -0.69 -11.93 19.24
C SER A 83 -2.16 -12.11 19.65
N PHE A 84 -2.98 -11.05 19.56
CA PHE A 84 -4.39 -11.09 19.94
C PHE A 84 -5.34 -11.39 18.77
N LEU A 85 -4.97 -11.05 17.54
CA LEU A 85 -5.85 -11.11 16.38
C LEU A 85 -5.50 -12.24 15.40
N SER A 86 -4.23 -12.64 15.32
CA SER A 86 -3.74 -13.64 14.39
C SER A 86 -3.19 -14.86 15.16
N PRO A 87 -3.49 -16.11 14.75
CA PRO A 87 -4.22 -16.50 13.55
C PRO A 87 -5.76 -16.61 13.72
N THR A 88 -6.29 -16.42 14.93
CA THR A 88 -7.68 -16.78 15.27
C THR A 88 -8.74 -15.94 14.57
N TYR A 89 -8.54 -14.61 14.49
CA TYR A 89 -9.54 -13.66 13.97
C TYR A 89 -9.16 -13.11 12.60
N CYS A 90 -7.88 -13.16 12.23
CA CYS A 90 -7.41 -12.88 10.87
C CYS A 90 -6.20 -13.76 10.52
N LYS A 91 -6.10 -14.18 9.24
CA LYS A 91 -5.04 -15.07 8.75
C LYS A 91 -3.65 -14.44 8.83
N THR A 92 -3.56 -13.16 8.50
CA THR A 92 -2.32 -12.38 8.53
C THR A 92 -2.67 -10.95 8.87
N PHE A 93 -2.12 -10.44 9.96
CA PHE A 93 -2.26 -9.03 10.30
C PHE A 93 -1.35 -8.19 9.38
N PRO A 94 -1.88 -7.18 8.68
CA PRO A 94 -1.07 -6.31 7.84
C PRO A 94 -0.16 -5.48 8.73
N ARG A 95 1.17 -5.66 8.63
CA ARG A 95 2.13 -4.88 9.44
C ARG A 95 2.37 -3.47 8.90
N TRP A 96 2.15 -3.26 7.61
CA TRP A 96 2.49 -2.05 6.90
C TRP A 96 1.31 -1.57 6.07
N ASP A 97 1.08 -0.27 6.06
CA ASP A 97 0.09 0.37 5.19
C ASP A 97 0.62 0.49 3.74
N GLY A 98 -0.20 1.05 2.84
CA GLY A 98 0.17 1.32 1.44
C GLY A 98 1.37 2.28 1.25
N TRP A 99 1.83 2.97 2.30
CA TRP A 99 2.99 3.86 2.30
C TRP A 99 4.18 3.29 3.08
N SER A 100 4.11 2.03 3.50
CA SER A 100 5.16 1.39 4.30
C SER A 100 5.34 2.03 5.68
N ASN A 101 4.31 2.69 6.20
CA ASN A 101 4.25 3.11 7.59
C ASN A 101 3.70 1.96 8.45
N ASN A 102 4.15 1.90 9.70
CA ASN A 102 3.61 0.96 10.68
C ASN A 102 2.32 1.52 11.31
N TRP A 103 1.45 0.65 11.81
CA TRP A 103 0.21 1.04 12.52
C TRP A 103 0.45 1.46 13.98
N SER A 104 1.61 2.06 14.28
CA SER A 104 1.96 2.45 15.65
C SER A 104 0.96 3.46 16.20
N LEU A 105 0.41 3.16 17.39
CA LEU A 105 -0.51 4.01 18.15
C LEU A 105 0.22 4.91 19.14
N THR A 106 1.42 5.40 18.79
CA THR A 106 2.12 6.43 19.58
C THR A 106 1.50 7.80 19.36
#